data_AF-A0A3D9ZA09-F1
#
_entry.id   AF-A0A3D9ZA09-F1
#
_cell.length_a   1.000
_cell.length_b   1.000
_cell.length_c   1.000
_cell.angle_alpha   90.00
_cell.angle_beta   90.00
_cell.angle_gamma   90.00
#
_symmetry.space_group_name_H-M   'P 1'
#
loop_
_entity.id
_entity.type
_entity.pdbx_description
1 polymer ?
#
loop_
_entity_poly.entity_id
_entity_poly.type
_entity_poly.pdbx_seq_one_letter_code
_entity_poly.pdbx_strand_id
1 'polypeptide(L)'
;MTKHFDTNPILRAGRTLAGAFIWHVRGHLPRFTADRRGNVAMIFAICSIPIMFAVGMAIDYTSATRRKAKLDAIADAVALSTVTQSGNPPSFSAIPGLGLNQTQAQARAQTMFNSLAATVPGISNFNGTVTVVDNTTAQTSPRKTQVVYTADSNNAFGNILNLKTIGIGTPAGGVVAEVAMAPNINFYILADSSPSMAIPATSAGISSMYTATSSGSGTGGDNESGCAFACHESDYSKWVLPGTSSCIGMVSKTASIKSGNKTTTLTYYTAGTAKNPGYVDDYTYAECVLGLTLRIDNLRNAITQLGPYALQVAAKNAATYNMSVATFDTDWTGSPCKSGNSPLHYISGGSSMTPQDMSTASTAAGNIQMLQMFDNGYLTGTNQTSSTTSQYAQTCSNNDGSTALNTAMTSINSLMPTPGSGTNAGTDTPQEVLMLITDGVNDTQASSRNISVIDTTKCTAIKNRVSASGLPIRIAVLYLDYSALPSNSFYTSNVAPIDNNTSPAPSPNIQTALQACASSPDLFAKVTTDQDIGAALQQLFLAATANVYLAQ
;
A
#
# COMPACT_ATOMS: atom_id res chain seq x y z
N MET A 1 -4.96 -25.96 -2.49
CA MET A 1 -5.26 -27.21 -1.75
C MET A 1 -6.76 -27.37 -1.61
N THR A 2 -7.44 -27.82 -2.67
CA THR A 2 -8.85 -28.20 -2.65
C THR A 2 -8.94 -29.67 -2.26
N LYS A 3 -9.17 -29.94 -0.97
CA LYS A 3 -9.59 -31.27 -0.55
C LYS A 3 -11.03 -31.47 -1.00
N HIS A 4 -11.22 -32.32 -2.01
CA HIS A 4 -12.49 -32.96 -2.28
C HIS A 4 -12.94 -33.70 -1.03
N PHE A 5 -13.98 -33.20 -0.37
CA PHE A 5 -14.73 -33.98 0.61
C PHE A 5 -15.58 -34.99 -0.15
N ASP A 6 -15.13 -36.25 -0.12
CA ASP A 6 -15.85 -37.39 -0.67
C ASP A 6 -17.09 -37.67 0.20
N THR A 7 -18.28 -37.38 -0.33
CA THR A 7 -19.58 -37.50 0.35
C THR A 7 -20.11 -38.94 0.39
N ASN A 8 -19.37 -39.90 -0.16
CA ASN A 8 -19.76 -41.32 -0.23
C ASN A 8 -19.97 -42.06 1.12
N PRO A 9 -19.19 -41.83 2.19
CA PRO A 9 -19.34 -42.64 3.41
C PRO A 9 -20.58 -42.26 4.23
N ILE A 10 -20.99 -40.99 4.21
CA ILE A 10 -22.17 -40.50 4.93
C ILE A 10 -23.46 -40.99 4.25
N LEU A 11 -23.49 -41.02 2.91
CA LEU A 11 -24.61 -41.55 2.14
C LEU A 11 -24.76 -43.07 2.28
N ARG A 12 -23.65 -43.82 2.44
CA ARG A 12 -23.70 -45.26 2.70
C ARG A 12 -24.18 -45.60 4.10
N ALA A 13 -23.75 -44.86 5.13
CA ALA A 13 -24.21 -45.05 6.51
C ALA A 13 -25.70 -44.69 6.70
N GLY A 14 -26.17 -43.64 6.04
CA GLY A 14 -27.60 -43.29 6.04
C GLY A 14 -28.48 -44.34 5.37
N ARG A 15 -27.99 -44.97 4.29
CA ARG A 15 -28.72 -46.05 3.58
C ARG A 15 -28.80 -47.35 4.36
N THR A 16 -27.78 -47.72 5.13
CA THR A 16 -27.80 -48.94 5.96
C THR A 16 -28.66 -48.77 7.22
N LEU A 17 -28.66 -47.59 7.85
CA LEU A 17 -29.53 -47.29 8.99
C LEU A 17 -31.01 -47.18 8.59
N ALA A 18 -31.31 -46.52 7.47
CA ALA A 18 -32.67 -46.48 6.93
C ALA A 18 -33.15 -47.89 6.51
N GLY A 19 -32.28 -48.69 5.88
CA GLY A 19 -32.60 -50.06 5.50
C GLY A 19 -32.92 -50.97 6.69
N ALA A 20 -32.13 -50.90 7.76
CA ALA A 20 -32.36 -51.67 8.99
C ALA A 20 -33.63 -51.23 9.73
N PHE A 21 -33.90 -49.92 9.79
CA PHE A 21 -35.14 -49.37 10.38
C PHE A 21 -36.38 -49.80 9.59
N ILE A 22 -36.34 -49.69 8.25
CA ILE A 22 -37.45 -50.10 7.38
C ILE A 22 -37.70 -51.61 7.50
N TRP A 23 -36.67 -52.43 7.64
CA TRP A 23 -36.82 -53.88 7.80
C TRP A 23 -37.46 -54.26 9.14
N HIS A 24 -37.04 -53.63 10.25
CA HIS A 24 -37.66 -53.83 11.56
C HIS A 24 -39.10 -53.31 11.60
N VAL A 25 -39.36 -52.12 11.04
CA VAL A 25 -40.71 -51.55 10.95
C VAL A 25 -41.64 -52.43 10.11
N ARG A 26 -41.16 -53.00 9.00
CA ARG A 26 -41.94 -53.96 8.17
C ARG A 26 -42.27 -55.28 8.88
N GLY A 27 -41.40 -55.75 9.78
CA GLY A 27 -41.67 -56.97 10.58
C GLY A 27 -42.69 -56.75 11.71
N HIS A 28 -42.74 -55.54 12.26
CA HIS A 28 -43.66 -55.18 13.35
C HIS A 28 -44.97 -54.54 12.90
N LEU A 29 -45.05 -53.97 11.69
CA LEU A 29 -46.27 -53.39 11.12
C LEU A 29 -47.45 -54.37 11.07
N PRO A 30 -47.29 -55.61 10.57
CA PRO A 30 -48.39 -56.58 10.51
C PRO A 30 -48.92 -56.95 11.90
N ARG A 31 -48.01 -57.01 12.90
CA ARG A 31 -48.35 -57.28 14.30
C ARG A 31 -49.07 -56.10 14.95
N PHE A 32 -48.67 -54.87 14.62
CA PHE A 32 -49.34 -53.66 15.07
C PHE A 32 -50.73 -53.48 14.42
N THR A 33 -50.88 -53.80 13.12
CA THR A 33 -52.17 -53.75 12.43
C THR A 33 -53.11 -54.92 12.80
N ALA A 34 -52.57 -56.04 13.28
CA ALA A 34 -53.34 -57.20 13.72
C ALA A 34 -53.76 -57.14 15.20
N ASP A 35 -53.17 -56.23 16.01
CA ASP A 35 -53.51 -56.08 17.41
C ASP A 35 -54.86 -55.36 17.58
N ARG A 36 -55.84 -56.07 18.15
CA ARG A 36 -57.21 -55.57 18.33
C ARG A 36 -57.38 -54.71 19.59
N ARG A 37 -56.34 -54.56 20.43
CA ARG A 37 -56.46 -53.91 21.74
C ARG A 37 -56.34 -52.38 21.69
N GLY A 38 -55.96 -51.79 20.54
CA GLY A 38 -56.12 -50.36 20.18
C GLY A 38 -55.42 -49.30 21.05
N ASN A 39 -55.10 -49.59 22.31
CA ASN A 39 -54.71 -48.59 23.31
C ASN A 39 -53.37 -47.90 22.96
N VAL A 40 -52.38 -48.67 22.49
CA VAL A 40 -51.08 -48.13 22.07
C VAL A 40 -51.21 -47.28 20.79
N ALA A 41 -52.02 -47.73 19.84
CA ALA A 41 -52.27 -46.98 18.60
C ALA A 41 -52.99 -45.65 18.88
N MET A 42 -53.95 -45.65 19.81
CA MET A 42 -54.66 -44.45 20.25
C MET A 42 -53.73 -43.46 20.97
N ILE A 43 -52.92 -43.92 21.91
CA ILE A 43 -51.94 -43.06 22.62
C ILE A 43 -50.91 -42.50 21.64
N PHE A 44 -50.38 -43.33 20.74
CA PHE A 44 -49.43 -42.88 19.71
C PHE A 44 -50.04 -41.85 18.78
N ALA A 45 -51.29 -42.07 18.30
CA ALA A 45 -51.99 -41.12 17.46
C ALA A 45 -52.20 -39.77 18.18
N ILE A 46 -52.65 -39.79 19.43
CA ILE A 46 -52.88 -38.58 20.24
C ILE A 46 -51.57 -37.84 20.51
N CYS A 47 -50.48 -38.55 20.83
CA CYS A 47 -49.17 -37.93 21.10
C CYS A 47 -48.43 -37.49 19.84
N SER A 48 -48.69 -38.09 18.67
CA SER A 48 -48.05 -37.71 17.41
C SER A 48 -48.39 -36.27 16.99
N ILE A 49 -49.62 -35.82 17.29
CA ILE A 49 -50.12 -34.48 16.96
C ILE A 49 -49.26 -33.38 17.64
N PRO A 50 -49.13 -33.31 18.98
CA PRO A 50 -48.33 -32.28 19.64
C PRO A 50 -46.84 -32.37 19.30
N ILE A 51 -46.29 -33.58 19.05
CA ILE A 51 -44.89 -33.74 18.64
C ILE A 51 -44.65 -33.16 17.25
N MET A 52 -45.54 -33.39 16.28
CA MET A 52 -45.44 -32.79 14.95
C MET A 52 -45.51 -31.26 15.01
N PHE A 53 -46.37 -30.70 15.86
CA PHE A 53 -46.41 -29.26 16.11
C PHE A 53 -45.11 -28.73 16.72
N ALA A 54 -44.54 -29.43 17.71
CA ALA A 54 -43.27 -29.05 18.31
C ALA A 54 -42.12 -29.04 17.29
N VAL A 55 -42.05 -30.06 16.43
CA VAL A 55 -41.06 -30.11 15.33
C VAL A 55 -41.28 -28.97 14.34
N GLY A 56 -42.53 -28.70 13.95
CA GLY A 56 -42.88 -27.59 13.05
C GLY A 56 -42.44 -26.23 13.61
N MET A 57 -42.75 -25.95 14.88
CA MET A 57 -42.32 -24.73 15.55
C MET A 57 -40.80 -24.63 15.68
N ALA A 58 -40.09 -25.75 15.90
CA ALA A 58 -38.63 -25.76 15.94
C ALA A 58 -38.00 -25.41 14.58
N ILE A 59 -38.61 -25.86 13.48
CA ILE A 59 -38.18 -25.50 12.11
C ILE A 59 -38.42 -24.01 11.84
N ASP A 60 -39.57 -23.48 12.26
CA ASP A 60 -39.89 -22.06 12.12
C ASP A 60 -38.93 -21.18 12.94
N TYR A 61 -38.61 -21.57 14.17
CA TYR A 61 -37.61 -20.89 15.00
C TYR A 61 -36.20 -20.94 14.40
N THR A 62 -35.81 -22.09 13.85
CA THR A 62 -34.52 -22.24 13.16
C THR A 62 -34.45 -21.36 11.89
N SER A 63 -35.57 -21.22 11.19
CA SER A 63 -35.66 -20.34 10.02
C SER A 63 -35.60 -18.87 10.42
N ALA A 64 -36.27 -18.47 11.51
CA ALA A 64 -36.22 -17.12 12.07
C ALA A 64 -34.81 -16.73 12.50
N THR A 65 -34.10 -17.59 13.22
CA THR A 65 -32.72 -17.34 13.66
C THR A 65 -31.74 -17.22 12.48
N ARG A 66 -31.89 -18.04 11.42
CA ARG A 66 -31.10 -17.89 10.19
C ARG A 66 -31.36 -16.58 9.45
N ARG A 67 -32.62 -16.13 9.38
CA ARG A 67 -32.98 -14.84 8.77
C ARG A 67 -32.44 -13.67 9.60
N LYS A 68 -32.54 -13.75 10.93
CA LYS A 68 -31.93 -12.79 11.85
C LYS A 68 -30.43 -12.67 11.61
N ALA A 69 -29.69 -13.78 11.63
CA ALA A 69 -28.24 -13.76 11.40
C ALA A 69 -27.84 -13.13 10.05
N LYS A 70 -28.64 -13.34 8.99
CA LYS A 70 -28.41 -12.69 7.69
C LYS A 70 -28.66 -11.18 7.74
N LEU A 71 -29.74 -10.75 8.39
CA LEU A 71 -30.05 -9.32 8.54
C LEU A 71 -29.04 -8.61 9.44
N ASP A 72 -28.56 -9.26 10.51
CA ASP A 72 -27.49 -8.76 11.35
C ASP A 72 -26.20 -8.56 10.53
N ALA A 73 -25.79 -9.54 9.70
CA ALA A 73 -24.63 -9.41 8.82
C ALA A 73 -24.78 -8.29 7.76
N ILE A 74 -26.01 -8.08 7.26
CA ILE A 74 -26.30 -6.94 6.37
C ILE A 74 -26.19 -5.62 7.14
N ALA A 75 -26.71 -5.55 8.37
CA ALA A 75 -26.63 -4.36 9.21
C ALA A 75 -25.18 -3.98 9.54
N ASP A 76 -24.32 -4.97 9.85
CA ASP A 76 -22.88 -4.76 10.04
C ASP A 76 -22.21 -4.16 8.79
N ALA A 77 -22.49 -4.74 7.61
CA ALA A 77 -21.94 -4.25 6.35
C ALA A 77 -22.41 -2.83 6.01
N VAL A 78 -23.69 -2.52 6.26
CA VAL A 78 -24.26 -1.18 6.05
C VAL A 78 -23.68 -0.18 7.05
N ALA A 79 -23.54 -0.55 8.32
CA ALA A 79 -22.97 0.30 9.35
C ALA A 79 -21.54 0.72 8.96
N LEU A 80 -20.73 -0.21 8.43
CA LEU A 80 -19.38 0.09 7.96
C LEU A 80 -19.32 0.92 6.67
N SER A 81 -20.34 0.84 5.80
CA SER A 81 -20.33 1.42 4.45
C SER A 81 -20.26 2.96 4.38
N THR A 82 -20.50 3.64 5.50
CA THR A 82 -20.57 5.11 5.56
C THR A 82 -19.52 5.72 6.45
N VAL A 83 -18.82 4.92 7.25
CA VAL A 83 -17.85 5.38 8.24
C VAL A 83 -16.49 5.74 7.61
N THR A 84 -16.36 5.54 6.29
CA THR A 84 -15.27 6.10 5.47
C THR A 84 -15.40 7.63 5.36
N GLN A 85 -14.26 8.32 5.50
CA GLN A 85 -14.10 9.77 5.74
C GLN A 85 -15.14 10.71 5.07
N SER A 86 -15.69 11.67 5.84
CA SER A 86 -16.43 12.85 5.35
C SER A 86 -15.46 13.88 4.78
N GLY A 87 -15.63 14.35 3.54
CA GLY A 87 -14.69 15.29 2.88
C GLY A 87 -14.87 15.40 1.36
N ASN A 88 -13.89 15.93 0.63
CA ASN A 88 -13.78 15.75 -0.83
C ASN A 88 -12.97 14.46 -1.09
N PRO A 89 -13.41 13.56 -2.00
CA PRO A 89 -12.68 12.33 -2.26
C PRO A 89 -11.36 12.64 -2.98
N PRO A 90 -10.30 11.82 -2.79
CA PRO A 90 -9.14 11.88 -3.66
C PRO A 90 -9.55 11.50 -5.09
N SER A 91 -9.00 12.21 -6.09
CA SER A 91 -9.34 12.10 -7.52
C SER A 91 -9.12 10.70 -8.15
N PHE A 92 -8.64 9.72 -7.39
CA PHE A 92 -8.31 8.37 -7.88
C PHE A 92 -8.96 7.22 -7.09
N SER A 93 -9.90 7.47 -6.16
CA SER A 93 -10.52 6.38 -5.39
C SER A 93 -12.00 6.16 -5.74
N ALA A 94 -12.34 4.93 -6.14
CA ALA A 94 -13.70 4.46 -6.36
C ALA A 94 -14.34 3.82 -5.09
N ILE A 95 -13.99 4.28 -3.89
CA ILE A 95 -14.54 3.74 -2.64
C ILE A 95 -15.98 4.26 -2.39
N PRO A 96 -16.95 3.38 -2.07
CA PRO A 96 -18.25 3.79 -1.56
C PRO A 96 -18.15 4.63 -0.27
N GLY A 97 -18.70 5.85 -0.24
CA GLY A 97 -18.84 6.66 0.97
C GLY A 97 -17.80 7.77 1.17
N LEU A 98 -16.63 7.64 0.54
CA LEU A 98 -15.62 8.69 0.51
C LEU A 98 -16.15 9.91 -0.24
N GLY A 99 -16.05 11.09 0.37
CA GLY A 99 -16.47 12.31 -0.31
C GLY A 99 -17.90 12.78 -0.01
N LEU A 100 -18.69 11.99 0.73
CA LEU A 100 -20.12 12.26 0.93
C LEU A 100 -20.36 13.09 2.20
N ASN A 101 -21.19 14.13 2.08
CA ASN A 101 -21.75 14.80 3.25
C ASN A 101 -22.72 13.87 4.00
N GLN A 102 -23.05 14.21 5.25
CA GLN A 102 -23.90 13.39 6.14
C GLN A 102 -25.19 12.89 5.45
N THR A 103 -25.91 13.78 4.76
CA THR A 103 -27.19 13.47 4.10
C THR A 103 -27.01 12.48 2.95
N GLN A 104 -25.97 12.66 2.14
CA GLN A 104 -25.65 11.77 1.02
C GLN A 104 -25.22 10.38 1.52
N ALA A 105 -24.41 10.34 2.58
CA ALA A 105 -23.98 9.09 3.20
C ALA A 105 -25.17 8.32 3.78
N GLN A 106 -26.05 9.00 4.50
CA GLN A 106 -27.26 8.41 5.06
C GLN A 106 -28.19 7.86 3.97
N ALA A 107 -28.44 8.64 2.90
CA ALA A 107 -29.29 8.21 1.79
C ALA A 107 -28.75 6.95 1.11
N ARG A 108 -27.43 6.92 0.83
CA ARG A 108 -26.79 5.78 0.18
C ARG A 108 -26.83 4.51 1.04
N ALA A 109 -26.51 4.61 2.33
CA ALA A 109 -26.59 3.46 3.23
C ALA A 109 -28.03 2.98 3.43
N GLN A 110 -29.00 3.89 3.49
CA GLN A 110 -30.40 3.51 3.56
C GLN A 110 -30.85 2.74 2.31
N THR A 111 -30.46 3.20 1.11
CA THR A 111 -30.74 2.47 -0.13
C THR A 111 -30.05 1.10 -0.16
N MET A 112 -28.78 1.03 0.24
CA MET A 112 -28.04 -0.22 0.34
C MET A 112 -28.73 -1.19 1.31
N PHE A 113 -29.16 -0.72 2.48
CA PHE A 113 -29.83 -1.56 3.46
C PHE A 113 -31.13 -2.14 2.94
N ASN A 114 -31.99 -1.28 2.37
CA ASN A 114 -33.26 -1.69 1.79
C ASN A 114 -33.05 -2.70 0.65
N SER A 115 -32.04 -2.49 -0.19
CA SER A 115 -31.73 -3.39 -1.31
C SER A 115 -31.25 -4.76 -0.86
N LEU A 116 -30.35 -4.84 0.12
CA LEU A 116 -29.80 -6.09 0.62
C LEU A 116 -30.82 -6.84 1.47
N ALA A 117 -31.58 -6.15 2.32
CA ALA A 117 -32.64 -6.75 3.12
C ALA A 117 -33.72 -7.40 2.24
N ALA A 118 -34.06 -6.79 1.11
CA ALA A 118 -35.02 -7.34 0.14
C ALA A 118 -34.59 -8.70 -0.46
N THR A 119 -33.29 -9.04 -0.41
CA THR A 119 -32.79 -10.34 -0.89
C THR A 119 -32.98 -11.48 0.11
N VAL A 120 -33.37 -11.19 1.35
CA VAL A 120 -33.57 -12.21 2.40
C VAL A 120 -34.96 -12.85 2.23
N PRO A 121 -35.07 -14.15 1.89
CA PRO A 121 -36.36 -14.76 1.62
C PRO A 121 -37.17 -15.04 2.90
N GLY A 122 -38.48 -14.85 2.81
CA GLY A 122 -39.44 -15.20 3.85
C GLY A 122 -39.45 -14.23 5.04
N ILE A 123 -39.10 -12.97 4.81
CA ILE A 123 -39.35 -11.86 5.74
C ILE A 123 -40.56 -11.04 5.28
N SER A 124 -41.27 -10.42 6.21
CA SER A 124 -42.33 -9.43 5.98
C SER A 124 -42.18 -8.27 6.96
N ASN A 125 -42.94 -7.18 6.75
CA ASN A 125 -42.95 -5.98 7.62
C ASN A 125 -41.55 -5.43 7.95
N PHE A 126 -40.62 -5.51 6.98
CA PHE A 126 -39.28 -5.00 7.17
C PHE A 126 -39.31 -3.47 7.30
N ASN A 127 -38.76 -2.96 8.39
CA ASN A 127 -38.48 -1.56 8.61
C ASN A 127 -37.04 -1.45 9.11
N GLY A 128 -36.18 -0.82 8.30
CA GLY A 128 -34.79 -0.58 8.64
C GLY A 128 -34.50 0.92 8.58
N THR A 129 -33.87 1.44 9.62
CA THR A 129 -33.46 2.85 9.69
C THR A 129 -31.94 2.93 9.85
N VAL A 130 -31.30 3.71 8.98
CA VAL A 130 -29.89 4.06 9.10
C VAL A 130 -29.78 5.52 9.56
N THR A 131 -29.08 5.73 10.67
CA THR A 131 -28.77 7.06 11.21
C THR A 131 -27.27 7.30 11.10
N VAL A 132 -26.89 8.37 10.42
CA VAL A 132 -25.48 8.80 10.28
C VAL A 132 -25.32 10.12 11.03
N VAL A 133 -24.34 10.19 11.92
CA VAL A 133 -24.01 11.41 12.68
C VAL A 133 -22.55 11.75 12.43
N ASP A 134 -22.29 12.96 11.92
CA ASP A 134 -20.95 13.50 11.78
C ASP A 134 -20.61 14.32 13.02
N ASN A 135 -19.50 14.02 13.70
CA ASN A 135 -18.96 14.93 14.71
C ASN A 135 -17.95 15.90 14.04
N THR A 136 -18.21 17.20 14.13
CA THR A 136 -17.54 18.26 13.36
C THR A 136 -16.15 18.65 13.88
N THR A 137 -15.61 17.95 14.88
CA THR A 137 -14.31 18.31 15.51
C THR A 137 -13.08 17.56 14.98
N ALA A 138 -13.22 16.52 14.14
CA ALA A 138 -12.08 15.80 13.54
C ALA A 138 -12.15 15.74 12.00
N GLN A 139 -11.04 16.02 11.30
CA GLN A 139 -11.03 16.10 9.82
C GLN A 139 -10.94 14.78 9.09
N THR A 140 -10.58 13.67 9.75
CA THR A 140 -10.74 12.33 9.16
C THR A 140 -12.03 11.64 9.61
N SER A 141 -12.97 12.43 10.18
CA SER A 141 -14.39 12.18 10.44
C SER A 141 -14.75 11.19 11.55
N PRO A 142 -15.29 11.63 12.71
CA PRO A 142 -15.96 10.78 13.69
C PRO A 142 -17.40 10.58 13.22
N ARG A 143 -17.57 9.86 12.11
CA ARG A 143 -18.89 9.50 11.59
C ARG A 143 -19.36 8.26 12.33
N LYS A 144 -20.45 8.40 13.08
CA LYS A 144 -21.14 7.30 13.75
C LYS A 144 -22.32 6.87 12.89
N THR A 145 -22.34 5.61 12.50
CA THR A 145 -23.46 5.02 11.76
C THR A 145 -24.15 3.99 12.63
N GLN A 146 -25.42 4.21 12.89
CA GLN A 146 -26.29 3.31 13.63
C GLN A 146 -27.32 2.71 12.67
N VAL A 147 -27.42 1.38 12.66
CA VAL A 147 -28.41 0.64 11.88
C VAL A 147 -29.35 -0.07 12.84
N VAL A 148 -30.64 0.27 12.77
CA VAL A 148 -31.71 -0.37 13.56
C VAL A 148 -32.69 -1.02 12.59
N TYR A 149 -33.14 -2.24 12.88
CA TYR A 149 -34.19 -2.85 12.07
C TYR A 149 -35.16 -3.71 12.87
N THR A 150 -36.36 -3.83 12.32
CA THR A 150 -37.41 -4.77 12.72
C THR A 150 -37.96 -5.48 11.48
N ALA A 151 -38.21 -6.78 11.57
CA ALA A 151 -38.85 -7.56 10.52
C ALA A 151 -39.59 -8.75 11.13
N ASP A 152 -40.50 -9.34 10.35
CA ASP A 152 -41.22 -10.54 10.69
C ASP A 152 -40.71 -11.73 9.88
N SER A 153 -40.28 -12.79 10.54
CA SER A 153 -39.95 -14.06 9.90
C SER A 153 -41.23 -14.86 9.65
N ASN A 154 -41.55 -15.13 8.38
CA ASN A 154 -42.74 -15.89 8.01
C ASN A 154 -42.61 -17.36 8.42
N ASN A 155 -43.59 -17.86 9.17
CA ASN A 155 -43.64 -19.24 9.63
C ASN A 155 -44.34 -20.13 8.60
N ALA A 156 -43.89 -21.37 8.44
CA ALA A 156 -44.55 -22.37 7.61
C ALA A 156 -45.54 -23.19 8.43
N PHE A 157 -45.17 -23.61 9.65
CA PHE A 157 -45.96 -24.52 10.49
C PHE A 157 -46.79 -23.79 11.55
N GLY A 158 -46.28 -22.68 12.09
CA GLY A 158 -46.98 -21.81 13.05
C GLY A 158 -48.29 -21.23 12.51
N ASN A 159 -48.45 -21.15 11.19
CA ASN A 159 -49.71 -20.73 10.54
C ASN A 159 -50.92 -21.58 10.98
N ILE A 160 -50.71 -22.86 11.28
CA ILE A 160 -51.77 -23.77 11.72
C ILE A 160 -52.31 -23.35 13.10
N LEU A 161 -51.49 -22.68 13.91
CA LEU A 161 -51.83 -22.16 15.23
C LEU A 161 -52.10 -20.65 15.23
N ASN A 162 -52.32 -20.05 14.05
CA ASN A 162 -52.45 -18.61 13.86
C ASN A 162 -51.21 -17.78 14.31
N LEU A 163 -50.06 -18.44 14.47
CA LEU A 163 -48.75 -17.82 14.73
C LEU A 163 -48.01 -17.63 13.41
N LYS A 164 -48.45 -16.64 12.64
CA LYS A 164 -48.02 -16.45 11.25
C LYS A 164 -46.56 -16.01 11.10
N THR A 165 -46.02 -15.35 12.12
CA THR A 165 -44.68 -14.77 12.10
C THR A 165 -43.96 -14.89 13.44
N ILE A 166 -42.62 -14.79 13.39
CA ILE A 166 -41.75 -14.57 14.54
C ILE A 166 -41.03 -13.24 14.31
N GLY A 167 -41.20 -12.27 15.23
CA GLY A 167 -40.51 -10.99 15.16
C GLY A 167 -38.99 -11.18 15.30
N ILE A 168 -38.23 -10.55 14.41
CA ILE A 168 -36.76 -10.52 14.41
C ILE A 168 -36.30 -9.07 14.27
N GLY A 169 -35.24 -8.68 14.97
CA GLY A 169 -34.77 -7.30 14.96
C GLY A 169 -33.50 -7.09 15.76
N THR A 170 -33.04 -5.85 15.78
CA THR A 170 -32.00 -5.36 16.69
C THR A 170 -32.62 -4.77 17.96
N PRO A 171 -31.91 -4.74 19.10
CA PRO A 171 -32.29 -3.90 20.24
C PRO A 171 -32.41 -2.42 19.85
N ALA A 172 -33.00 -1.59 20.71
CA ALA A 172 -33.17 -0.15 20.46
C ALA A 172 -31.84 0.61 20.20
N GLY A 173 -30.70 0.05 20.61
CA GLY A 173 -29.36 0.57 20.32
C GLY A 173 -28.80 0.22 18.93
N GLY A 174 -29.43 -0.70 18.18
CA GLY A 174 -28.99 -1.11 16.85
C GLY A 174 -27.60 -1.74 16.79
N VAL A 175 -27.09 -1.91 15.58
CA VAL A 175 -25.67 -2.13 15.29
C VAL A 175 -25.02 -0.76 15.11
N VAL A 176 -23.90 -0.50 15.80
CA VAL A 176 -23.20 0.78 15.75
C VAL A 176 -21.81 0.58 15.15
N ALA A 177 -21.52 1.28 14.06
CA ALA A 177 -20.16 1.50 13.58
C ALA A 177 -19.72 2.91 13.95
N GLU A 178 -18.55 3.04 14.56
CA GLU A 178 -17.98 4.33 14.96
C GLU A 178 -16.49 4.34 14.62
N VAL A 179 -15.99 5.47 14.15
CA VAL A 179 -14.53 5.67 14.04
C VAL A 179 -13.99 5.72 15.45
N ALA A 180 -13.20 4.71 15.85
CA ALA A 180 -12.44 4.79 17.09
C ALA A 180 -11.55 6.02 17.07
N MET A 181 -11.21 6.57 18.24
CA MET A 181 -10.18 7.61 18.33
C MET A 181 -8.99 7.23 17.44
N ALA A 182 -8.60 8.14 16.56
CA ALA A 182 -7.53 7.86 15.62
C ALA A 182 -6.29 7.42 16.40
N PRO A 183 -5.66 6.29 16.02
CA PRO A 183 -4.55 5.77 16.78
C PRO A 183 -3.32 6.66 16.63
N ASN A 184 -2.45 6.63 17.63
CA ASN A 184 -1.06 7.07 17.48
C ASN A 184 -0.37 6.14 16.46
N ILE A 185 0.37 6.72 15.50
CA ILE A 185 1.02 5.97 14.42
C ILE A 185 2.47 6.42 14.25
N ASN A 186 3.38 5.45 14.16
CA ASN A 186 4.73 5.65 13.67
C ASN A 186 4.81 5.28 12.19
N PHE A 187 5.24 6.22 11.35
CA PHE A 187 5.47 6.03 9.93
C PHE A 187 6.96 5.81 9.65
N TYR A 188 7.27 4.81 8.83
CA TYR A 188 8.62 4.54 8.34
C TYR A 188 8.59 4.74 6.84
N ILE A 189 9.21 5.81 6.37
CA ILE A 189 9.32 6.05 4.94
C ILE A 189 10.56 5.36 4.44
N LEU A 190 10.37 4.45 3.49
CA LEU A 190 11.42 3.85 2.71
C LEU A 190 11.27 4.37 1.27
N ALA A 191 12.12 5.34 0.92
CA ALA A 191 12.05 6.03 -0.36
C ALA A 191 13.16 5.59 -1.31
N ASP A 192 12.79 5.35 -2.55
CA ASP A 192 13.71 4.98 -3.60
C ASP A 192 14.67 6.14 -3.92
N SER A 193 15.97 5.87 -3.90
CA SER A 193 17.02 6.78 -4.35
C SER A 193 17.89 6.16 -5.44
N SER A 194 17.39 5.13 -6.11
CA SER A 194 18.08 4.46 -7.20
C SER A 194 18.13 5.33 -8.47
N PRO A 195 19.00 5.01 -9.45
CA PRO A 195 19.19 5.79 -10.67
C PRO A 195 17.91 6.13 -11.47
N SER A 196 16.86 5.31 -11.40
CA SER A 196 15.57 5.58 -12.07
C SER A 196 14.82 6.78 -11.48
N MET A 197 15.16 7.19 -10.26
CA MET A 197 14.62 8.39 -9.62
C MET A 197 15.25 9.68 -10.17
N ALA A 198 16.28 9.57 -11.00
CA ALA A 198 16.86 10.71 -11.71
C ALA A 198 16.28 10.93 -13.12
N ILE A 199 15.18 10.28 -13.46
CA ILE A 199 14.40 10.62 -14.65
C ILE A 199 13.78 12.02 -14.44
N PRO A 200 13.81 12.91 -15.45
CA PRO A 200 13.05 14.16 -15.38
C PRO A 200 11.58 13.90 -15.04
N ALA A 201 11.03 14.72 -14.14
CA ALA A 201 9.69 14.51 -13.59
C ALA A 201 8.56 14.67 -14.62
N THR A 202 8.84 15.33 -15.75
CA THR A 202 7.86 15.62 -16.79
C THR A 202 8.23 15.01 -18.12
N SER A 203 7.23 14.69 -18.94
CA SER A 203 7.42 14.16 -20.29
C SER A 203 8.21 15.14 -21.19
N ALA A 204 8.01 16.44 -20.98
CA ALA A 204 8.77 17.50 -21.64
C ALA A 204 10.25 17.52 -21.20
N GLY A 205 10.51 17.33 -19.90
CA GLY A 205 11.86 17.21 -19.37
C GLY A 205 12.60 15.98 -19.92
N ILE A 206 11.92 14.84 -20.01
CA ILE A 206 12.46 13.61 -20.60
C ILE A 206 12.86 13.86 -22.07
N SER A 207 12.01 14.53 -22.84
CA SER A 207 12.29 14.87 -24.24
C SER A 207 13.45 15.86 -24.38
N SER A 208 13.56 16.81 -23.45
CA SER A 208 14.64 17.80 -23.40
C SER A 208 15.98 17.13 -23.09
N MET A 209 15.99 16.20 -22.14
CA MET A 209 17.17 15.40 -21.79
C MET A 209 17.61 14.52 -22.98
N TYR A 210 16.67 13.79 -23.58
CA TYR A 210 16.92 12.97 -24.78
C TYR A 210 17.50 13.80 -25.93
N THR A 211 16.95 14.99 -26.18
CA THR A 211 17.44 15.87 -27.24
C THR A 211 18.85 16.38 -26.94
N ALA A 212 19.11 16.80 -25.70
CA ALA A 212 20.41 17.30 -25.28
C ALA A 212 21.53 16.25 -25.38
N THR A 213 21.18 14.96 -25.26
CA THR A 213 22.11 13.82 -25.34
C THR A 213 22.10 13.12 -26.70
N SER A 214 21.32 13.59 -27.69
CA SER A 214 21.14 12.92 -29.00
C SER A 214 22.23 13.20 -30.05
N SER A 215 23.10 14.19 -29.84
CA SER A 215 24.18 14.55 -30.76
C SER A 215 25.50 13.90 -30.34
N GLY A 216 26.12 13.12 -31.24
CA GLY A 216 27.37 12.36 -31.05
C GLY A 216 28.63 13.18 -30.73
N SER A 217 28.64 13.89 -29.60
CA SER A 217 29.79 14.61 -29.05
C SER A 217 30.36 13.99 -27.76
N GLY A 218 29.74 12.94 -27.22
CA GLY A 218 30.30 12.11 -26.15
C GLY A 218 31.46 11.28 -26.67
N THR A 219 32.67 11.85 -26.68
CA THR A 219 33.92 11.09 -26.88
C THR A 219 34.50 10.83 -25.50
N GLY A 220 33.79 9.98 -24.75
CA GLY A 220 34.21 9.53 -23.43
C GLY A 220 33.15 8.65 -22.77
N GLY A 221 33.36 7.34 -22.77
CA GLY A 221 32.60 6.38 -21.97
C GLY A 221 31.73 5.48 -22.82
N ASP A 222 30.50 5.90 -23.09
CA ASP A 222 29.45 5.02 -23.60
C ASP A 222 28.78 5.71 -24.80
N ASN A 223 28.79 5.09 -25.99
CA ASN A 223 28.23 5.67 -27.22
C ASN A 223 26.68 5.76 -27.23
N GLU A 224 26.04 6.15 -26.12
CA GLU A 224 24.59 6.26 -26.04
C GLU A 224 24.15 7.66 -26.51
N SER A 225 23.79 7.77 -27.79
CA SER A 225 23.08 8.96 -28.28
C SER A 225 21.60 8.86 -27.90
N GLY A 226 21.07 9.88 -27.21
CA GLY A 226 19.65 9.99 -26.87
C GLY A 226 19.27 9.33 -25.55
N CYS A 227 19.97 9.69 -24.48
CA CYS A 227 19.69 9.23 -23.13
C CYS A 227 18.57 10.05 -22.48
N ALA A 228 17.53 9.36 -22.02
CA ALA A 228 16.44 9.95 -21.24
C ALA A 228 16.73 10.02 -19.73
N PHE A 229 17.70 9.24 -19.24
CA PHE A 229 18.34 9.33 -17.92
C PHE A 229 19.62 8.49 -17.89
N ALA A 230 20.48 8.71 -16.89
CA ALA A 230 21.70 7.95 -16.57
C ALA A 230 22.63 7.67 -17.76
N CYS A 231 23.07 8.71 -18.47
CA CYS A 231 24.31 8.59 -19.21
C CYS A 231 25.49 9.05 -18.34
N HIS A 232 26.63 8.39 -18.54
CA HIS A 232 27.87 8.70 -17.85
C HIS A 232 28.76 9.41 -18.88
N GLU A 233 28.67 10.73 -18.95
CA GLU A 233 29.56 11.49 -19.82
C GLU A 233 30.89 11.75 -19.08
N SER A 234 31.98 11.19 -19.57
CA SER A 234 33.29 11.31 -18.89
C SER A 234 34.13 12.50 -19.37
N ASP A 235 33.60 13.34 -20.27
CA ASP A 235 34.32 14.52 -20.78
C ASP A 235 33.40 15.75 -20.88
N TYR A 236 33.11 16.39 -19.73
CA TYR A 236 32.36 17.66 -19.74
C TYR A 236 33.20 18.88 -20.11
N SER A 237 34.49 18.74 -20.47
CA SER A 237 35.36 19.86 -20.82
C SER A 237 34.90 20.61 -22.09
N LYS A 238 33.96 20.01 -22.85
CA LYS A 238 33.37 20.55 -24.08
C LYS A 238 32.04 21.30 -23.86
N TRP A 239 31.43 21.17 -22.68
CA TRP A 239 30.23 21.91 -22.34
C TRP A 239 30.63 23.25 -21.71
N VAL A 240 30.62 24.32 -22.51
CA VAL A 240 30.76 25.69 -22.02
C VAL A 240 29.40 26.11 -21.47
N LEU A 241 29.23 26.03 -20.15
CA LEU A 241 27.95 26.26 -19.51
C LEU A 241 27.79 27.72 -19.05
N PRO A 242 26.64 28.37 -19.33
CA PRO A 242 26.31 29.70 -18.79
C PRO A 242 25.89 29.68 -17.30
N GLY A 243 26.42 28.73 -16.52
CA GLY A 243 25.99 28.43 -15.15
C GLY A 243 26.27 29.56 -14.15
N THR A 244 25.63 29.45 -12.99
CA THR A 244 25.82 30.31 -11.81
C THR A 244 26.41 29.49 -10.65
N SER A 245 27.00 30.15 -9.64
CA SER A 245 27.68 29.50 -8.49
C SER A 245 26.78 28.67 -7.56
N SER A 246 25.48 28.54 -7.83
CA SER A 246 24.51 27.82 -6.98
C SER A 246 24.44 26.31 -7.26
N CYS A 247 25.14 25.82 -8.27
CA CYS A 247 25.07 24.43 -8.71
C CYS A 247 26.12 23.57 -7.98
N ILE A 248 25.70 22.51 -7.28
CA ILE A 248 26.60 21.57 -6.59
C ILE A 248 27.44 20.84 -7.65
N GLY A 249 28.76 20.78 -7.47
CA GLY A 249 29.63 20.09 -8.42
C GLY A 249 30.02 20.90 -9.66
N MET A 250 29.90 22.24 -9.62
CA MET A 250 30.49 23.12 -10.65
C MET A 250 31.68 23.92 -10.10
N VAL A 251 32.78 24.00 -10.86
CA VAL A 251 33.93 24.87 -10.55
C VAL A 251 33.88 26.11 -11.44
N SER A 252 34.02 27.29 -10.83
CA SER A 252 34.23 28.52 -11.60
C SER A 252 35.60 28.49 -12.30
N LYS A 253 35.61 28.67 -13.61
CA LYS A 253 36.79 28.90 -14.45
C LYS A 253 36.77 30.32 -14.98
N THR A 254 37.95 30.83 -15.31
CA THR A 254 38.11 32.16 -15.86
C THR A 254 38.99 32.07 -17.10
N ALA A 255 38.48 32.52 -18.25
CA ALA A 255 39.23 32.60 -19.51
C ALA A 255 39.44 34.07 -19.88
N SER A 256 40.61 34.37 -20.42
CA SER A 256 40.91 35.69 -20.98
C SER A 256 40.90 35.61 -22.49
N ILE A 257 39.90 36.22 -23.12
CA ILE A 257 39.76 36.26 -24.57
C ILE A 257 40.40 37.55 -25.07
N LYS A 258 41.37 37.43 -25.98
CA LYS A 258 41.97 38.59 -26.66
C LYS A 258 41.28 38.81 -28.00
N SER A 259 40.73 40.00 -28.21
CA SER A 259 40.24 40.47 -29.50
C SER A 259 40.96 41.78 -29.84
N GLY A 260 41.93 41.70 -30.76
CA GLY A 260 42.88 42.79 -31.00
C GLY A 260 43.68 43.14 -29.73
N ASN A 261 43.79 44.43 -29.41
CA ASN A 261 44.47 44.93 -28.19
C ASN A 261 43.59 44.91 -26.93
N LYS A 262 42.34 44.41 -27.00
CA LYS A 262 41.47 44.28 -25.83
C LYS A 262 41.50 42.86 -25.29
N THR A 263 41.71 42.72 -23.99
CA THR A 263 41.56 41.46 -23.26
C THR A 263 40.29 41.53 -22.44
N THR A 264 39.37 40.59 -22.67
CA THR A 264 38.13 40.45 -21.91
C THR A 264 38.22 39.19 -21.06
N THR A 265 37.96 39.32 -19.76
CA THR A 265 37.95 38.19 -18.83
C THR A 265 36.52 37.68 -18.70
N LEU A 266 36.30 36.42 -19.06
CA LEU A 266 35.02 35.72 -18.95
C LEU A 266 35.10 34.71 -17.80
N THR A 267 34.20 34.80 -16.83
CA THR A 267 33.97 33.74 -15.86
C THR A 267 32.89 32.80 -16.39
N TYR A 268 33.20 31.51 -16.44
CA TYR A 268 32.31 30.44 -16.86
C TYR A 268 32.43 29.28 -15.87
N TYR A 269 31.45 28.39 -15.80
CA TYR A 269 31.48 27.27 -14.86
C TYR A 269 31.65 25.97 -15.63
N THR A 270 32.56 25.12 -15.17
CA THR A 270 32.75 23.77 -15.71
C THR A 270 32.31 22.74 -14.69
N ALA A 271 31.74 21.65 -15.17
CA ALA A 271 31.47 20.46 -14.38
C ALA A 271 32.73 19.99 -13.60
N GLY A 272 32.62 19.85 -12.27
CA GLY A 272 33.63 19.30 -11.37
C GLY A 272 33.64 19.93 -9.95
N THR A 273 34.42 19.34 -9.03
CA THR A 273 34.79 20.00 -7.76
C THR A 273 36.22 20.54 -7.83
N ALA A 274 36.63 21.40 -6.89
CA ALA A 274 38.03 21.83 -6.77
C ALA A 274 39.04 20.65 -6.60
N LYS A 275 38.54 19.47 -6.21
CA LYS A 275 39.30 18.22 -6.06
C LYS A 275 39.08 17.22 -7.20
N ASN A 276 38.08 17.43 -8.08
CA ASN A 276 37.78 16.56 -9.23
C ASN A 276 37.30 17.41 -10.44
N PRO A 277 38.21 18.01 -11.23
CA PRO A 277 37.90 19.14 -12.10
C PRO A 277 37.33 18.80 -13.49
N GLY A 278 36.63 17.67 -13.68
CA GLY A 278 36.16 17.30 -15.03
C GLY A 278 35.02 16.29 -15.17
N TYR A 279 34.43 15.80 -14.07
CA TYR A 279 33.40 14.75 -14.12
C TYR A 279 32.23 15.17 -13.25
N VAL A 280 31.04 15.19 -13.85
CA VAL A 280 29.76 15.51 -13.22
C VAL A 280 28.79 14.41 -13.63
N ASP A 281 27.78 14.10 -12.84
CA ASP A 281 26.77 13.15 -13.31
C ASP A 281 25.76 13.87 -14.22
N ASP A 282 25.09 13.12 -15.08
CA ASP A 282 24.01 13.64 -15.92
C ASP A 282 22.87 14.27 -15.10
N TYR A 283 22.78 13.98 -13.81
CA TYR A 283 21.82 14.56 -12.88
C TYR A 283 22.10 16.04 -12.67
N THR A 284 23.33 16.37 -12.35
CA THR A 284 23.78 17.75 -12.23
C THR A 284 23.64 18.47 -13.58
N TYR A 285 23.85 17.80 -14.71
CA TYR A 285 23.56 18.41 -16.01
C TYR A 285 22.06 18.73 -16.19
N ALA A 286 21.18 17.76 -15.91
CA ALA A 286 19.73 17.95 -16.00
C ALA A 286 19.25 19.10 -15.10
N GLU A 287 19.68 19.14 -13.84
CA GLU A 287 19.28 20.16 -12.88
C GLU A 287 19.92 21.52 -13.16
N CYS A 288 21.24 21.55 -13.37
CA CYS A 288 22.03 22.78 -13.35
C CYS A 288 22.19 23.43 -14.73
N VAL A 289 22.06 22.66 -15.81
CA VAL A 289 22.18 23.15 -17.19
C VAL A 289 20.83 23.28 -17.85
N LEU A 290 20.02 22.21 -17.78
CA LEU A 290 18.70 22.20 -18.41
C LEU A 290 17.60 22.78 -17.49
N GLY A 291 17.88 22.97 -16.20
CA GLY A 291 16.88 23.47 -15.24
C GLY A 291 15.72 22.51 -15.02
N LEU A 292 15.95 21.20 -15.22
CA LEU A 292 14.92 20.18 -15.11
C LEU A 292 14.76 19.74 -13.65
N THR A 293 13.51 19.56 -13.24
CA THR A 293 13.18 18.87 -11.98
C THR A 293 13.19 17.37 -12.20
N LEU A 294 13.88 16.63 -11.35
CA LEU A 294 13.94 15.16 -11.40
C LEU A 294 12.87 14.53 -10.50
N ARG A 295 12.56 13.24 -10.69
CA ARG A 295 11.60 12.51 -9.85
C ARG A 295 12.03 12.50 -8.38
N ILE A 296 13.33 12.39 -8.10
CA ILE A 296 13.90 12.43 -6.75
C ILE A 296 13.65 13.78 -6.07
N ASP A 297 13.65 14.90 -6.81
CA ASP A 297 13.34 16.22 -6.27
C ASP A 297 11.87 16.33 -5.87
N ASN A 298 10.98 15.84 -6.74
CA ASN A 298 9.55 15.78 -6.42
C ASN A 298 9.28 14.86 -5.22
N LEU A 299 9.99 13.74 -5.12
CA LEU A 299 9.91 12.83 -3.96
C LEU A 299 10.42 13.51 -2.67
N ARG A 300 11.59 14.14 -2.72
CA ARG A 300 12.17 14.93 -1.61
C ARG A 300 11.20 16.00 -1.13
N ASN A 301 10.65 16.77 -2.06
CA ASN A 301 9.69 17.82 -1.76
C ASN A 301 8.38 17.25 -1.20
N ALA A 302 7.86 16.16 -1.76
CA ALA A 302 6.65 15.48 -1.28
C ALA A 302 6.79 15.05 0.19
N ILE A 303 7.91 14.42 0.58
CA ILE A 303 8.14 14.00 1.96
C ILE A 303 8.34 15.21 2.89
N THR A 304 9.01 16.26 2.41
CA THR A 304 9.18 17.52 3.17
C THR A 304 7.82 18.18 3.46
N GLN A 305 6.91 18.18 2.49
CA GLN A 305 5.56 18.73 2.64
C GLN A 305 4.61 17.83 3.46
N LEU A 306 4.91 16.53 3.55
CA LEU A 306 4.08 15.59 4.31
C LEU A 306 4.06 15.92 5.81
N GLY A 307 5.16 16.39 6.41
CA GLY A 307 5.24 16.67 7.85
C GLY A 307 4.22 17.71 8.33
N PRO A 308 4.22 18.94 7.79
CA PRO A 308 3.22 19.95 8.13
C PRO A 308 1.78 19.50 7.88
N TYR A 309 1.55 18.73 6.82
CA TYR A 309 0.25 18.14 6.52
C TYR A 309 -0.18 17.11 7.58
N ALA A 310 0.70 16.17 7.90
CA ALA A 310 0.49 15.13 8.91
C ALA A 310 0.22 15.71 10.29
N LEU A 311 0.90 16.78 10.69
CA LEU A 311 0.65 17.49 11.95
C LEU A 311 -0.75 18.12 11.99
N GLN A 312 -1.24 18.67 10.88
CA GLN A 312 -2.60 19.18 10.79
C GLN A 312 -3.65 18.06 10.92
N VAL A 313 -3.38 16.91 10.32
CA VAL A 313 -4.24 15.72 10.44
C VAL A 313 -4.21 15.19 11.88
N ALA A 314 -3.01 15.05 12.47
CA ALA A 314 -2.78 14.59 13.84
C ALA A 314 -3.57 15.42 14.88
N ALA A 315 -3.44 16.75 14.79
CA ALA A 315 -4.12 17.68 15.70
C ALA A 315 -5.64 17.55 15.63
N LYS A 316 -6.20 17.36 14.44
CA LYS A 316 -7.64 17.18 14.24
C LYS A 316 -8.11 15.80 14.70
N ASN A 317 -7.21 14.83 14.69
CA ASN A 317 -7.49 13.46 15.08
C ASN A 317 -7.25 13.18 16.57
N ALA A 318 -6.75 14.17 17.33
CA ALA A 318 -6.27 14.00 18.70
C ALA A 318 -5.30 12.81 18.83
N ALA A 319 -4.48 12.61 17.81
CA ALA A 319 -3.52 11.53 17.67
C ALA A 319 -2.11 12.10 17.54
N THR A 320 -1.12 11.28 17.86
CA THR A 320 0.29 11.58 17.67
C THR A 320 0.82 10.77 16.50
N TYR A 321 1.39 11.46 15.51
CA TYR A 321 2.09 10.82 14.41
C TYR A 321 3.56 11.16 14.47
N ASN A 322 4.41 10.13 14.35
CA ASN A 322 5.87 10.28 14.24
C ASN A 322 6.35 9.65 12.94
N MET A 323 7.55 10.01 12.52
CA MET A 323 8.12 9.53 11.27
C MET A 323 9.63 9.29 11.38
N SER A 324 10.11 8.26 10.70
CA SER A 324 11.52 8.13 10.30
C SER A 324 11.61 7.93 8.80
N VAL A 325 12.72 8.35 8.21
CA VAL A 325 12.93 8.37 6.77
C VAL A 325 14.27 7.72 6.47
N ALA A 326 14.28 6.77 5.57
CA ALA A 326 15.47 6.21 4.97
C ALA A 326 15.29 6.11 3.45
N THR A 327 16.40 6.16 2.73
CA THR A 327 16.42 5.80 1.32
C THR A 327 17.16 4.50 1.08
N PHE A 328 17.06 3.95 -0.13
CA PHE A 328 17.79 2.76 -0.53
C PHE A 328 18.29 2.90 -1.98
N ASP A 329 19.51 2.42 -2.21
CA ASP A 329 20.12 2.34 -3.54
C ASP A 329 20.93 1.05 -3.69
N THR A 330 22.07 0.89 -3.03
CA THR A 330 22.99 -0.24 -3.21
C THR A 330 23.23 -0.95 -1.89
N ASP A 331 23.41 -2.27 -1.98
CA ASP A 331 23.85 -3.08 -0.85
C ASP A 331 25.37 -3.05 -0.76
N TRP A 332 25.88 -2.18 0.11
CA TRP A 332 27.31 -2.02 0.35
C TRP A 332 27.98 -3.26 0.96
N THR A 333 27.19 -4.20 1.50
CA THR A 333 27.72 -5.45 2.07
C THR A 333 28.05 -6.48 0.98
N GLY A 334 27.32 -6.45 -0.14
CA GLY A 334 27.57 -7.28 -1.33
C GLY A 334 28.52 -6.65 -2.34
N SER A 335 28.69 -5.32 -2.29
CA SER A 335 29.56 -4.58 -3.21
C SER A 335 31.06 -4.76 -2.92
N PRO A 336 31.94 -4.78 -3.96
CA PRO A 336 33.38 -4.58 -3.84
C PRO A 336 33.78 -3.36 -2.98
N CYS A 337 32.88 -2.39 -2.83
CA CYS A 337 33.03 -1.21 -1.99
C CYS A 337 33.10 -1.49 -0.48
N LYS A 338 32.77 -2.71 -0.01
CA LYS A 338 32.78 -3.21 1.39
C LYS A 338 32.93 -2.13 2.48
N SER A 339 31.99 -1.19 2.54
CA SER A 339 32.02 -0.10 3.53
C SER A 339 31.33 -0.47 4.84
N GLY A 340 30.75 -1.68 4.93
CA GLY A 340 29.99 -2.11 6.11
C GLY A 340 28.65 -1.37 6.28
N ASN A 341 28.22 -0.61 5.26
CA ASN A 341 27.00 0.16 5.31
C ASN A 341 25.76 -0.72 5.05
N SER A 342 24.67 -0.36 5.73
CA SER A 342 23.31 -0.85 5.51
C SER A 342 22.88 -0.56 4.05
N PRO A 343 22.01 -1.38 3.42
CA PRO A 343 21.32 -0.98 2.19
C PRO A 343 20.40 0.24 2.38
N LEU A 344 20.21 0.68 3.63
CA LEU A 344 19.48 1.87 4.00
C LEU A 344 20.41 3.05 4.26
N HIS A 345 20.12 4.18 3.62
CA HIS A 345 20.69 5.48 3.98
C HIS A 345 19.74 6.19 4.93
N TYR A 346 20.15 6.32 6.19
CA TYR A 346 19.32 6.89 7.24
C TYR A 346 19.26 8.41 7.12
N ILE A 347 18.10 8.94 6.74
CA ILE A 347 17.86 10.39 6.61
C ILE A 347 17.40 10.97 7.96
N SER A 348 16.61 10.21 8.73
CA SER A 348 16.21 10.56 10.09
C SER A 348 16.07 9.32 10.98
N GLY A 349 16.14 9.53 12.31
CA GLY A 349 16.05 8.43 13.29
C GLY A 349 17.31 7.58 13.44
N GLY A 350 18.40 7.93 12.72
CA GLY A 350 19.69 7.23 12.79
C GLY A 350 19.61 5.77 12.35
N SER A 351 20.65 4.98 12.69
CA SER A 351 20.75 3.57 12.30
C SER A 351 19.65 2.66 12.86
N SER A 352 18.91 3.14 13.87
CA SER A 352 17.78 2.44 14.47
C SER A 352 16.43 2.83 13.84
N MET A 353 16.40 3.80 12.92
CA MET A 353 15.18 4.38 12.35
C MET A 353 14.14 4.77 13.41
N THR A 354 14.60 5.26 14.56
CA THR A 354 13.72 5.67 15.65
C THR A 354 12.80 6.79 15.17
N PRO A 355 11.46 6.61 15.19
CA PRO A 355 10.52 7.64 14.78
C PRO A 355 10.76 8.93 15.55
N GLN A 356 10.88 10.04 14.81
CA GLN A 356 11.03 11.39 15.32
C GLN A 356 9.73 12.16 15.13
N ASP A 357 9.63 13.34 15.74
CA ASP A 357 8.56 14.28 15.43
C ASP A 357 8.46 14.55 13.92
N MET A 358 7.23 14.66 13.41
CA MET A 358 6.95 14.84 11.98
C MET A 358 7.68 16.02 11.36
N SER A 359 7.81 17.14 12.06
CA SER A 359 8.52 18.32 11.56
C SER A 359 10.02 18.05 11.42
N THR A 360 10.61 17.31 12.36
CA THR A 360 12.03 16.98 12.35
C THR A 360 12.35 16.02 11.21
N ALA A 361 11.60 14.93 11.09
CA ALA A 361 11.81 13.93 10.05
C ALA A 361 11.53 14.46 8.64
N SER A 362 10.51 15.30 8.46
CA SER A 362 10.20 15.91 7.15
C SER A 362 11.23 16.96 6.73
N THR A 363 11.75 17.76 7.66
CA THR A 363 12.85 18.70 7.37
C THR A 363 14.11 17.93 6.96
N ALA A 364 14.41 16.83 7.66
CA ALA A 364 15.55 15.98 7.32
C ALA A 364 15.41 15.35 5.92
N ALA A 365 14.18 15.08 5.46
CA ALA A 365 13.92 14.57 4.11
C ALA A 365 14.44 15.50 3.00
N GLY A 366 14.66 16.79 3.27
CA GLY A 366 15.37 17.71 2.36
C GLY A 366 16.80 17.27 2.02
N ASN A 367 17.40 16.38 2.79
CA ASN A 367 18.72 15.81 2.55
C ASN A 367 18.69 14.51 1.72
N ILE A 368 17.53 14.05 1.26
CA ILE A 368 17.43 12.92 0.32
C ILE A 368 18.22 13.28 -0.93
N GLN A 369 19.19 12.46 -1.31
CA GLN A 369 20.03 12.69 -2.48
C GLN A 369 20.13 11.39 -3.28
N MET A 370 20.39 11.55 -4.58
CA MET A 370 20.75 10.43 -5.44
C MET A 370 22.14 9.93 -5.07
N LEU A 371 22.37 8.64 -5.30
CA LEU A 371 23.72 8.10 -5.29
C LEU A 371 24.51 8.69 -6.46
N GLN A 372 25.65 9.31 -6.16
CA GLN A 372 26.52 9.92 -7.17
C GLN A 372 27.40 8.87 -7.84
N MET A 373 27.36 8.87 -9.17
CA MET A 373 28.08 7.92 -10.04
C MET A 373 29.13 8.65 -10.86
N PHE A 374 30.32 8.08 -11.06
CA PHE A 374 31.34 8.67 -11.94
C PHE A 374 31.44 7.97 -13.30
N ASP A 375 31.05 6.69 -13.35
CA ASP A 375 31.08 5.82 -14.53
C ASP A 375 30.05 4.71 -14.34
N ASN A 376 29.73 3.96 -15.38
CA ASN A 376 28.77 2.87 -15.30
C ASN A 376 29.26 1.82 -14.30
N GLY A 377 28.46 1.60 -13.26
CA GLY A 377 28.75 0.62 -12.22
C GLY A 377 29.74 1.08 -11.16
N TYR A 378 29.93 2.39 -11.03
CA TYR A 378 31.11 2.97 -10.41
C TYR A 378 30.77 4.27 -9.65
N LEU A 379 30.87 4.23 -8.32
CA LEU A 379 30.44 5.33 -7.43
C LEU A 379 31.50 6.42 -7.30
N THR A 380 31.09 7.69 -7.21
CA THR A 380 32.02 8.77 -6.89
C THR A 380 32.59 8.54 -5.48
N GLY A 381 33.90 8.31 -5.36
CA GLY A 381 34.52 8.01 -4.07
C GLY A 381 34.39 9.19 -3.09
N THR A 382 33.78 8.94 -1.93
CA THR A 382 33.77 9.87 -0.80
C THR A 382 34.97 9.61 0.11
N ASN A 383 36.19 9.84 -0.36
CA ASN A 383 37.31 9.99 0.59
C ASN A 383 38.37 10.98 0.15
N GLN A 384 38.76 11.81 1.10
CA GLN A 384 39.73 12.87 0.94
C GLN A 384 41.14 12.33 0.66
N THR A 385 41.93 13.18 0.00
CA THR A 385 43.39 13.15 -0.19
C THR A 385 43.92 12.41 -1.43
N SER A 386 44.23 13.16 -2.48
CA SER A 386 45.50 13.03 -3.24
C SER A 386 45.42 13.78 -4.57
N SER A 387 45.87 15.03 -4.58
CA SER A 387 46.05 15.86 -5.77
C SER A 387 47.19 15.33 -6.68
N THR A 388 46.99 14.24 -7.39
CA THR A 388 47.77 13.82 -8.56
C THR A 388 47.09 12.63 -9.22
N THR A 389 47.27 12.49 -10.53
CA THR A 389 46.73 11.53 -11.52
C THR A 389 46.73 10.02 -11.17
N SER A 390 47.04 9.63 -9.94
CA SER A 390 46.89 8.29 -9.36
C SER A 390 45.77 8.20 -8.32
N GLN A 391 44.88 9.21 -8.25
CA GLN A 391 43.74 9.30 -7.31
C GLN A 391 42.57 8.34 -7.64
N TYR A 392 42.70 7.53 -8.69
CA TYR A 392 41.68 6.60 -9.19
C TYR A 392 41.63 5.25 -8.44
N ALA A 393 42.41 5.08 -7.38
CA ALA A 393 42.50 3.82 -6.62
C ALA A 393 41.37 3.62 -5.57
N GLN A 394 40.38 4.51 -5.49
CA GLN A 394 39.21 4.36 -4.60
C GLN A 394 37.87 4.65 -5.31
N THR A 395 37.80 4.35 -6.61
CA THR A 395 36.53 4.14 -7.29
C THR A 395 36.01 2.78 -6.87
N CYS A 396 34.81 2.75 -6.31
CA CYS A 396 34.26 1.53 -5.77
C CYS A 396 33.16 1.06 -6.74
N SER A 397 33.39 -0.11 -7.35
CA SER A 397 32.43 -0.70 -8.28
C SER A 397 31.23 -1.23 -7.51
N ASN A 398 30.01 -0.88 -7.93
CA ASN A 398 28.79 -1.55 -7.53
C ASN A 398 28.28 -2.53 -8.63
N ASN A 399 29.04 -2.68 -9.74
CA ASN A 399 28.73 -3.51 -10.91
C ASN A 399 27.28 -3.33 -11.39
N ASP A 400 26.85 -2.06 -11.48
CA ASP A 400 25.51 -1.61 -11.92
C ASP A 400 24.35 -1.98 -10.98
N GLY A 401 24.61 -2.68 -9.87
CA GLY A 401 23.61 -3.02 -8.86
C GLY A 401 23.28 -1.84 -7.96
N SER A 402 22.28 -1.04 -8.35
CA SER A 402 21.96 0.24 -7.71
C SER A 402 20.51 0.36 -7.20
N THR A 403 19.78 -0.76 -7.08
CA THR A 403 18.45 -0.80 -6.44
C THR A 403 18.27 -2.01 -5.53
N ALA A 404 18.77 -1.93 -4.30
CA ALA A 404 18.76 -2.98 -3.26
C ALA A 404 17.42 -3.09 -2.51
N LEU A 405 16.31 -3.01 -3.24
CA LEU A 405 14.95 -2.98 -2.69
C LEU A 405 14.67 -4.19 -1.78
N ASN A 406 15.01 -5.41 -2.20
CA ASN A 406 14.74 -6.62 -1.42
C ASN A 406 15.56 -6.68 -0.11
N THR A 407 16.81 -6.20 -0.13
CA THR A 407 17.68 -6.12 1.06
C THR A 407 17.22 -4.99 1.99
N ALA A 408 16.80 -3.86 1.43
CA ALA A 408 16.19 -2.75 2.18
C ALA A 408 14.92 -3.20 2.90
N MET A 409 14.03 -3.95 2.23
CA MET A 409 12.82 -4.53 2.83
C MET A 409 13.14 -5.55 3.95
N THR A 410 14.24 -6.28 3.82
CA THR A 410 14.72 -7.18 4.90
C THR A 410 15.23 -6.38 6.09
N SER A 411 15.98 -5.31 5.83
CA SER A 411 16.58 -4.46 6.85
C SER A 411 15.54 -3.65 7.62
N ILE A 412 14.56 -3.06 6.94
CA ILE A 412 13.48 -2.31 7.61
C ILE A 412 12.62 -3.23 8.50
N ASN A 413 12.42 -4.48 8.09
CA ASN A 413 11.67 -5.47 8.89
C ASN A 413 12.34 -5.77 10.23
N SER A 414 13.67 -5.71 10.34
CA SER A 414 14.36 -5.92 11.62
C SER A 414 14.41 -4.66 12.49
N LEU A 415 14.29 -3.47 11.89
CA LEU A 415 14.34 -2.18 12.59
C LEU A 415 12.98 -1.75 13.15
N MET A 416 11.88 -2.05 12.46
CA MET A 416 10.54 -1.68 12.94
C MET A 416 10.20 -2.45 14.24
N PRO A 417 9.62 -1.81 15.26
CA PRO A 417 9.15 -2.50 16.45
C PRO A 417 7.88 -3.30 16.15
N THR A 418 7.48 -4.15 17.09
CA THR A 418 6.16 -4.80 17.02
C THR A 418 5.10 -3.74 17.29
N PRO A 419 4.01 -3.66 16.49
CA PRO A 419 3.01 -2.62 16.64
C PRO A 419 2.22 -2.77 17.94
N GLY A 420 1.78 -1.63 18.48
CA GLY A 420 0.79 -1.56 19.55
C GLY A 420 -0.62 -1.35 19.02
N SER A 421 -1.54 -0.99 19.91
CA SER A 421 -2.93 -0.66 19.52
C SER A 421 -3.09 0.82 19.14
N GLY A 422 -2.10 1.67 19.48
CA GLY A 422 -2.08 3.09 19.16
C GLY A 422 -2.97 3.94 20.06
N THR A 423 -3.31 3.49 21.26
CA THR A 423 -4.06 4.28 22.23
C THR A 423 -3.17 5.28 22.97
N ASN A 424 -3.78 6.17 23.75
CA ASN A 424 -3.08 7.10 24.64
C ASN A 424 -2.75 6.49 26.02
N ALA A 425 -2.91 5.19 26.20
CA ALA A 425 -2.53 4.52 27.45
C ALA A 425 -1.01 4.42 27.57
N GLY A 426 -0.44 4.75 28.72
CA GLY A 426 1.02 4.75 28.93
C GLY A 426 1.71 3.38 28.79
N THR A 427 0.95 2.29 28.75
CA THR A 427 1.43 0.91 28.50
C THR A 427 1.29 0.46 27.05
N ASP A 428 0.69 1.29 26.20
CA ASP A 428 0.47 1.00 24.79
C ASP A 428 1.51 1.72 23.92
N THR A 429 1.73 1.18 22.72
CA THR A 429 2.64 1.75 21.73
C THR A 429 1.86 2.13 20.47
N PRO A 430 2.41 3.03 19.64
CA PRO A 430 1.80 3.37 18.37
C PRO A 430 1.57 2.15 17.47
N GLN A 431 0.64 2.28 16.53
CA GLN A 431 0.60 1.39 15.38
C GLN A 431 1.76 1.73 14.43
N GLU A 432 2.19 0.76 13.63
CA GLU A 432 3.37 0.92 12.77
C GLU A 432 2.97 0.80 11.29
N VAL A 433 3.39 1.76 10.49
CA VAL A 433 3.12 1.82 9.04
C VAL A 433 4.43 2.01 8.28
N LEU A 434 4.75 1.08 7.39
CA LEU A 434 5.79 1.25 6.37
C LEU A 434 5.18 1.94 5.15
N MET A 435 5.69 3.10 4.77
CA MET A 435 5.39 3.77 3.51
C MET A 435 6.54 3.51 2.53
N LEU A 436 6.32 2.62 1.58
CA LEU A 436 7.26 2.30 0.52
C LEU A 436 6.96 3.18 -0.70
N ILE A 437 7.93 3.98 -1.12
CA ILE A 437 7.82 4.85 -2.30
C ILE A 437 8.89 4.42 -3.29
N THR A 438 8.49 3.80 -4.41
CA THR A 438 9.43 3.13 -5.34
C THR A 438 8.80 2.89 -6.70
N ASP A 439 9.65 2.66 -7.70
CA ASP A 439 9.22 2.08 -8.98
C ASP A 439 9.12 0.55 -8.95
N GLY A 440 9.56 -0.11 -7.87
CA GLY A 440 9.40 -1.55 -7.63
C GLY A 440 10.38 -2.46 -8.35
N VAL A 441 11.37 -1.91 -9.06
CA VAL A 441 12.46 -2.68 -9.65
C VAL A 441 13.54 -2.93 -8.60
N ASN A 442 13.97 -4.19 -8.47
CA ASN A 442 15.16 -4.55 -7.72
C ASN A 442 16.29 -4.81 -8.71
N ASP A 443 17.44 -4.17 -8.50
CA ASP A 443 18.65 -4.36 -9.29
C ASP A 443 19.86 -4.45 -8.35
N THR A 444 20.24 -5.68 -8.03
CA THR A 444 21.29 -5.96 -7.05
C THR A 444 22.43 -6.72 -7.67
N GLN A 445 23.66 -6.34 -7.31
CA GLN A 445 24.84 -7.15 -7.57
C GLN A 445 25.27 -7.88 -6.30
N ALA A 446 24.98 -9.19 -6.24
CA ALA A 446 25.62 -10.11 -5.30
C ALA A 446 26.71 -10.91 -6.03
N SER A 447 26.59 -12.23 -6.15
CA SER A 447 27.47 -13.07 -6.99
C SER A 447 27.26 -12.86 -8.49
N SER A 448 26.07 -12.41 -8.88
CA SER A 448 25.66 -12.05 -10.25
C SER A 448 24.58 -10.97 -10.19
N ARG A 449 24.44 -10.16 -11.25
CA ARG A 449 23.38 -9.15 -11.33
C ARG A 449 22.01 -9.81 -11.32
N ASN A 450 21.10 -9.30 -10.51
CA ASN A 450 19.72 -9.75 -10.45
C ASN A 450 18.79 -8.53 -10.60
N ILE A 451 18.13 -8.48 -11.75
CA ILE A 451 17.08 -7.51 -12.05
C ILE A 451 15.75 -8.25 -11.94
N SER A 452 14.88 -7.81 -11.04
CA SER A 452 13.60 -8.45 -10.73
C SER A 452 12.58 -7.46 -10.20
N VAL A 453 11.32 -7.88 -10.08
CA VAL A 453 10.34 -7.16 -9.25
C VAL A 453 10.65 -7.32 -7.76
N ILE A 454 10.06 -6.46 -6.93
CA ILE A 454 10.02 -6.68 -5.48
C ILE A 454 9.57 -8.11 -5.10
N ASP A 455 10.32 -8.74 -4.21
CA ASP A 455 9.98 -10.04 -3.64
C ASP A 455 8.85 -9.87 -2.60
N THR A 456 7.64 -10.22 -3.00
CA THR A 456 6.43 -10.14 -2.17
C THR A 456 6.51 -10.95 -0.86
N THR A 457 7.43 -11.91 -0.74
CA THR A 457 7.66 -12.63 0.53
C THR A 457 8.21 -11.71 1.61
N LYS A 458 8.97 -10.67 1.24
CA LYS A 458 9.50 -9.66 2.16
C LYS A 458 8.38 -8.80 2.74
N CYS A 459 7.43 -8.40 1.89
CA CYS A 459 6.21 -7.71 2.33
C CYS A 459 5.36 -8.59 3.24
N THR A 460 5.23 -9.88 2.89
CA THR A 460 4.49 -10.85 3.70
C THR A 460 5.12 -11.02 5.09
N ALA A 461 6.45 -11.07 5.17
CA ALA A 461 7.16 -11.18 6.44
C ALA A 461 6.88 -9.99 7.37
N ILE A 462 6.85 -8.77 6.84
CA ILE A 462 6.49 -7.56 7.60
C ILE A 462 5.03 -7.61 8.04
N LYS A 463 4.09 -7.89 7.13
CA LYS A 463 2.65 -7.96 7.43
C LYS A 463 2.28 -9.03 8.45
N ASN A 464 3.07 -10.10 8.54
CA ASN A 464 2.88 -11.17 9.53
C ASN A 464 3.32 -10.78 10.95
N ARG A 465 4.00 -9.65 11.14
CA ARG A 465 4.32 -9.13 12.48
C ARG A 465 3.10 -8.43 13.05
N VAL A 466 2.47 -9.09 14.01
CA VAL A 466 1.23 -8.65 14.66
C VAL A 466 1.44 -8.27 16.11
N SER A 467 0.66 -7.30 16.58
CA SER A 467 0.55 -6.93 17.99
C SER A 467 -0.08 -8.06 18.81
N ALA A 468 -0.05 -7.93 20.14
CA ALA A 468 -0.81 -8.81 21.04
C ALA A 468 -2.34 -8.74 20.79
N SER A 469 -2.83 -7.61 20.27
CA SER A 469 -4.22 -7.39 19.86
C SER A 469 -4.53 -7.87 18.43
N GLY A 470 -3.55 -8.47 17.73
CA GLY A 470 -3.72 -9.02 16.38
C GLY A 470 -3.63 -7.98 15.26
N LEU A 471 -3.17 -6.77 15.53
CA LEU A 471 -2.98 -5.72 14.52
C LEU A 471 -1.62 -5.89 13.81
N PRO A 472 -1.56 -6.01 12.48
CA PRO A 472 -0.30 -6.15 11.77
C PRO A 472 0.42 -4.81 11.58
N ILE A 473 1.72 -4.88 11.28
CA ILE A 473 2.39 -3.77 10.59
C ILE A 473 1.72 -3.59 9.23
N ARG A 474 1.32 -2.35 8.91
CA ARG A 474 0.70 -2.03 7.62
C ARG A 474 1.75 -1.52 6.65
N ILE A 475 1.61 -1.87 5.38
CA ILE A 475 2.45 -1.40 4.29
C ILE A 475 1.57 -0.58 3.34
N ALA A 476 1.92 0.69 3.19
CA ALA A 476 1.39 1.59 2.19
C ALA A 476 2.41 1.77 1.06
N VAL A 477 1.97 1.64 -0.18
CA VAL A 477 2.85 1.65 -1.35
C VAL A 477 2.45 2.79 -2.27
N LEU A 478 3.39 3.70 -2.52
CA LEU A 478 3.30 4.70 -3.57
C LEU A 478 4.16 4.23 -4.74
N TYR A 479 3.52 3.63 -5.74
CA TYR A 479 4.16 3.19 -6.97
C TYR A 479 4.42 4.39 -7.88
N LEU A 480 5.70 4.70 -8.08
CA LEU A 480 6.14 5.67 -9.07
C LEU A 480 6.35 4.94 -10.39
N ASP A 481 5.41 5.10 -11.33
CA ASP A 481 5.39 4.33 -12.56
C ASP A 481 6.72 4.46 -13.30
N TYR A 482 7.34 3.31 -13.61
CA TYR A 482 8.59 3.32 -14.36
C TYR A 482 8.31 3.90 -15.76
N SER A 483 8.91 5.06 -16.10
CA SER A 483 8.66 5.67 -17.40
C SER A 483 9.14 4.75 -18.50
N ALA A 484 8.27 4.41 -19.45
CA ALA A 484 8.68 3.63 -20.60
C ALA A 484 9.74 4.37 -21.41
N LEU A 485 10.91 3.73 -21.59
CA LEU A 485 12.00 4.25 -22.41
C LEU A 485 12.23 3.39 -23.65
N PRO A 486 11.40 3.52 -24.70
CA PRO A 486 11.47 2.65 -25.87
C PRO A 486 12.77 2.76 -26.67
N SER A 487 13.52 3.87 -26.52
CA SER A 487 14.81 4.08 -27.17
C SER A 487 16.01 3.59 -26.35
N ASN A 488 15.82 3.19 -25.08
CA ASN A 488 16.91 2.76 -24.21
C ASN A 488 17.07 1.23 -24.25
N SER A 489 18.27 0.78 -24.62
CA SER A 489 18.56 -0.65 -24.82
C SER A 489 18.50 -1.45 -23.52
N PHE A 490 18.93 -0.86 -22.41
CA PHE A 490 18.87 -1.47 -21.08
C PHE A 490 17.42 -1.67 -20.62
N TYR A 491 16.58 -0.64 -20.70
CA TYR A 491 15.16 -0.69 -20.35
C TYR A 491 14.44 -1.76 -21.18
N THR A 492 14.59 -1.72 -22.51
CA THR A 492 13.89 -2.64 -23.41
C THR A 492 14.31 -4.11 -23.21
N SER A 493 15.55 -4.35 -22.78
CA SER A 493 16.09 -5.70 -22.56
C SER A 493 15.84 -6.24 -21.15
N ASN A 494 15.76 -5.39 -20.13
CA ASN A 494 15.74 -5.83 -18.72
C ASN A 494 14.48 -5.43 -17.97
N VAL A 495 14.03 -4.18 -18.09
CA VAL A 495 12.89 -3.66 -17.29
C VAL A 495 11.56 -3.93 -17.98
N ALA A 496 11.46 -3.63 -19.28
CA ALA A 496 10.23 -3.83 -20.05
C ALA A 496 9.73 -5.28 -20.05
N PRO A 497 10.59 -6.32 -20.12
CA PRO A 497 10.12 -7.70 -20.03
C PRO A 497 9.55 -8.07 -18.66
N ILE A 498 10.08 -7.50 -17.58
CA ILE A 498 9.60 -7.75 -16.23
C ILE A 498 8.25 -7.04 -16.01
N ASP A 499 8.14 -5.78 -16.44
CA ASP A 499 6.91 -5.00 -16.32
C ASP A 499 5.76 -5.53 -17.20
N ASN A 500 6.10 -6.07 -18.38
CA ASN A 500 5.13 -6.73 -19.25
C ASN A 500 4.87 -8.20 -18.87
N ASN A 501 5.51 -8.72 -17.82
CA ASN A 501 5.43 -10.13 -17.42
C ASN A 501 5.74 -11.09 -18.59
N THR A 502 6.75 -10.78 -19.38
CA THR A 502 7.25 -11.63 -20.47
C THR A 502 8.53 -12.38 -20.07
N SER A 503 9.35 -11.82 -19.19
CA SER A 503 10.54 -12.49 -18.65
C SER A 503 10.93 -11.90 -17.29
N PRO A 504 11.14 -12.73 -16.24
CA PRO A 504 10.91 -14.18 -16.20
C PRO A 504 9.42 -14.53 -16.06
N ALA A 505 8.90 -15.39 -16.94
CA ALA A 505 7.51 -15.82 -16.91
C ALA A 505 7.32 -17.18 -16.17
N PRO A 506 6.25 -17.36 -15.36
CA PRO A 506 5.30 -16.35 -14.89
C PRO A 506 5.72 -15.74 -13.54
N SER A 507 5.87 -14.43 -13.49
CA SER A 507 6.05 -13.63 -12.27
C SER A 507 5.06 -12.47 -12.30
N PRO A 508 4.47 -12.00 -11.18
CA PRO A 508 3.64 -10.80 -11.28
C PRO A 508 4.48 -9.65 -11.88
N ASN A 509 3.86 -8.81 -12.71
CA ASN A 509 4.54 -7.58 -13.13
C ASN A 509 4.76 -6.64 -11.93
N ILE A 510 5.53 -5.58 -12.14
CA ILE A 510 5.93 -4.60 -11.12
C ILE A 510 4.69 -4.11 -10.35
N GLN A 511 3.68 -3.61 -11.07
CA GLN A 511 2.46 -3.10 -10.45
C GLN A 511 1.74 -4.17 -9.61
N THR A 512 1.58 -5.39 -10.13
CA THR A 512 0.90 -6.47 -9.41
C THR A 512 1.68 -6.88 -8.16
N ALA A 513 3.02 -6.91 -8.24
CA ALA A 513 3.88 -7.22 -7.10
C ALA A 513 3.78 -6.14 -6.00
N LEU A 514 3.79 -4.86 -6.37
CA LEU A 514 3.63 -3.74 -5.45
C LEU A 514 2.21 -3.69 -4.84
N GLN A 515 1.17 -3.97 -5.62
CA GLN A 515 -0.20 -4.11 -5.12
C GLN A 515 -0.33 -5.25 -4.12
N ALA A 516 0.31 -6.39 -4.37
CA ALA A 516 0.35 -7.51 -3.43
C ALA A 516 1.18 -7.20 -2.17
N CYS A 517 2.17 -6.32 -2.28
CA CYS A 517 2.98 -5.85 -1.17
C CYS A 517 2.15 -4.99 -0.20
N ALA A 518 1.34 -4.06 -0.74
CA ALA A 518 0.42 -3.22 0.04
C ALA A 518 -0.50 -4.07 0.94
N SER A 519 -0.89 -3.53 2.09
CA SER A 519 -1.74 -4.26 3.05
C SER A 519 -3.22 -4.27 2.67
N SER A 520 -3.66 -3.29 1.89
CA SER A 520 -5.00 -3.22 1.31
C SER A 520 -4.95 -2.43 -0.01
N PRO A 521 -5.99 -2.52 -0.86
CA PRO A 521 -6.09 -1.69 -2.06
C PRO A 521 -6.03 -0.19 -1.78
N ASP A 522 -6.54 0.25 -0.62
CA ASP A 522 -6.55 1.67 -0.20
C ASP A 522 -5.17 2.17 0.22
N LEU A 523 -4.26 1.24 0.50
CA LEU A 523 -2.86 1.50 0.82
C LEU A 523 -1.95 1.30 -0.40
N PHE A 524 -2.51 1.39 -1.61
CA PHE A 524 -1.77 1.41 -2.86
C PHE A 524 -2.17 2.62 -3.70
N ALA A 525 -1.19 3.42 -4.10
CA ALA A 525 -1.38 4.52 -5.04
C ALA A 525 -0.36 4.42 -6.16
N LYS A 526 -0.73 4.86 -7.36
CA LYS A 526 0.15 4.92 -8.53
C LYS A 526 0.27 6.37 -9.00
N VAL A 527 1.49 6.79 -9.31
CA VAL A 527 1.81 8.10 -9.87
C VAL A 527 2.54 7.89 -11.18
N THR A 528 1.97 8.36 -12.29
CA THR A 528 2.62 8.35 -13.61
C THR A 528 3.48 9.61 -13.80
N THR A 529 4.25 9.65 -14.88
CA THR A 529 4.91 10.89 -15.32
C THR A 529 3.90 12.04 -15.44
N ASP A 530 4.35 13.26 -15.13
CA ASP A 530 3.54 14.48 -15.06
C ASP A 530 2.53 14.57 -13.89
N GLN A 531 2.36 13.51 -13.09
CA GLN A 531 1.48 13.54 -11.91
C GLN A 531 2.21 14.00 -10.63
N ASP A 532 1.44 14.55 -9.69
CA ASP A 532 1.93 15.11 -8.43
C ASP A 532 2.16 14.03 -7.36
N ILE A 533 3.43 13.72 -7.08
CA ILE A 533 3.86 12.79 -6.03
C ILE A 533 3.39 13.26 -4.64
N GLY A 534 3.45 14.56 -4.36
CA GLY A 534 3.09 15.14 -3.07
C GLY A 534 1.61 14.95 -2.75
N ALA A 535 0.75 15.25 -3.72
CA ALA A 535 -0.69 15.03 -3.58
C ALA A 535 -1.02 13.54 -3.34
N ALA A 536 -0.41 12.64 -4.11
CA ALA A 536 -0.63 11.19 -3.95
C ALA A 536 -0.10 10.67 -2.59
N LEU A 537 1.06 11.15 -2.14
CA LEU A 537 1.64 10.77 -0.85
C LEU A 537 0.78 11.23 0.33
N GLN A 538 0.26 12.46 0.29
CA GLN A 538 -0.66 12.98 1.30
C GLN A 538 -1.97 12.16 1.35
N GLN A 539 -2.49 11.75 0.20
CA GLN A 539 -3.67 10.90 0.13
C GLN A 539 -3.42 9.50 0.68
N LEU A 540 -2.28 8.89 0.33
CA LEU A 540 -1.88 7.59 0.84
C LEU A 540 -1.67 7.62 2.36
N PHE A 541 -1.08 8.71 2.87
CA PHE A 541 -0.97 8.97 4.30
C PHE A 541 -2.34 9.03 4.98
N LEU A 542 -3.29 9.78 4.42
CA LEU A 542 -4.65 9.84 4.97
C LEU A 542 -5.30 8.45 5.04
N ALA A 543 -5.17 7.65 3.98
CA ALA A 543 -5.68 6.27 3.97
C ALA A 543 -5.05 5.43 5.09
N ALA A 544 -3.74 5.58 5.34
CA ALA A 544 -3.05 4.91 6.42
C ALA A 544 -3.48 5.37 7.83
N THR A 545 -4.01 6.58 7.97
CA THR A 545 -4.55 7.07 9.27
C THR A 545 -5.99 6.62 9.56
N ALA A 546 -6.72 6.14 8.55
CA ALA A 546 -8.11 5.72 8.72
C ALA A 546 -8.19 4.28 9.28
N ASN A 547 -8.68 4.12 10.51
CA ASN A 547 -9.10 2.82 11.05
C ASN A 547 -10.56 2.91 11.52
N VAL A 548 -11.38 1.94 11.10
CA VAL A 548 -12.80 1.85 11.48
C VAL A 548 -13.04 0.51 12.18
N TYR A 549 -13.80 0.52 13.28
CA TYR A 549 -14.22 -0.70 13.98
C TYR A 549 -15.75 -0.73 14.15
N LEU A 550 -16.32 -1.94 14.20
CA LEU A 550 -17.71 -2.18 14.58
C LEU A 550 -17.78 -2.28 16.11
N ALA A 551 -18.67 -1.49 16.74
CA ALA A 551 -19.03 -1.64 18.14
C ALA A 551 -20.34 -2.43 18.21
N GLN A 552 -20.24 -3.73 18.52
CA GLN A 552 -21.40 -4.60 18.72
C GLN A 552 -21.98 -4.45 20.13
#